data_AF-A0A355TSL5-F1
#
_entry.id   AF-A0A355TSL5-F1
#
_cell.length_a   1.000
_cell.length_b   1.000
_cell.length_c   1.000
_cell.angle_alpha   90.00
_cell.angle_beta   90.00
_cell.angle_gamma   90.00
#
_symmetry.space_group_name_H-M   'P 1'
#
loop_
_entity.id
_entity.type
_entity.pdbx_description
1 polymer ?
#
loop_
_entity_poly.entity_id
_entity_poly.type
_entity_poly.pdbx_seq_one_letter_code
_entity_poly.pdbx_strand_id
1 'polypeptide(L)'
;MYNLFKVNIGDLVYITSSPQTTKRINQSMHASRQGRIGLHLSVYGSPGVPLTITATADGLTQTFTVSSQTTLIPAQKNGLTAASIADKFSELSQTPFHIETIEAQNLQSNLFLPLSELKPMRRTLVANLTAALEQETSNSTPRAKFVLPSSQERQDIPMRSCLTVLCRTLEQTEAALELGCDSIELEAFKPEKLNLMVKAIRSYPGVKLYLATPRIKKQNDPLSLQTLLKFAPDGMLLRNLGSLQYMLDLKQQGEHIPSLHGDFSFNITNSFTADTLLRLGLDTFTPSDDLDELQLMALIKGLKGLSSTYPAAANPVSRLVFTLYRRMPTFHSQHCLYANLLSSGRDAKTCGQPCLKKDLYIIDRLQYSHLVRNDYCCRNTIFDQTPRQRQKQLPSLSRSGVCAYRLEFLDETIEQVKKIFSYYNNLLQTPL
;
A
#
# COMPACT_ATOMS: atom_id res chain seq x y z
N MET A 1 22.23 -7.21 26.45
CA MET A 1 22.29 -8.17 27.57
C MET A 1 20.96 -8.03 28.32
N TYR A 2 20.05 -8.98 28.17
CA TYR A 2 18.71 -8.90 28.80
C TYR A 2 18.82 -9.14 30.30
N ASN A 3 18.17 -8.31 31.12
CA ASN A 3 18.18 -8.46 32.57
C ASN A 3 17.20 -9.58 32.97
N LEU A 4 17.73 -10.80 33.04
CA LEU A 4 16.97 -12.02 33.36
C LEU A 4 16.47 -12.08 34.82
N PHE A 5 16.93 -11.18 35.69
CA PHE A 5 16.48 -11.11 37.09
C PHE A 5 15.03 -10.61 37.26
N LYS A 6 14.35 -10.22 36.16
CA LYS A 6 12.96 -9.78 36.16
C LYS A 6 11.97 -10.81 35.58
N VAL A 7 12.44 -12.02 35.27
CA VAL A 7 11.61 -13.11 34.74
C VAL A 7 11.28 -14.07 35.89
N ASN A 8 10.00 -14.26 36.16
CA ASN A 8 9.52 -15.19 37.19
C ASN A 8 9.11 -16.53 36.60
N ILE A 9 9.07 -17.57 37.43
CA ILE A 9 8.52 -18.87 37.06
C ILE A 9 7.03 -18.69 36.73
N GLY A 10 6.63 -19.05 35.51
CA GLY A 10 5.26 -18.89 35.00
C GLY A 10 5.08 -17.75 34.00
N ASP A 11 6.07 -16.87 33.83
CA ASP A 11 6.02 -15.81 32.83
C ASP A 11 6.12 -16.40 31.40
N LEU A 12 5.24 -15.94 30.52
CA LEU A 12 5.30 -16.27 29.09
C LEU A 12 6.44 -15.49 28.42
N VAL A 13 7.52 -16.18 28.10
CA VAL A 13 8.68 -15.61 27.40
C VAL A 13 8.64 -16.03 25.93
N TYR A 14 8.72 -15.06 25.02
CA TYR A 14 8.70 -15.28 23.59
C TYR A 14 10.11 -15.07 23.01
N ILE A 15 10.58 -16.05 22.22
CA ILE A 15 11.84 -15.93 21.50
C ILE A 15 11.60 -15.04 20.27
N THR A 16 12.12 -13.81 20.29
CA THR A 16 11.97 -12.85 19.18
C THR A 16 12.91 -13.14 18.01
N SER A 17 14.03 -13.84 18.25
CA SER A 17 14.92 -14.33 17.20
C SER A 17 15.67 -15.58 17.64
N SER A 18 15.75 -16.59 16.79
CA SER A 18 16.56 -17.78 17.00
C SER A 18 17.38 -18.05 15.73
N PRO A 19 18.71 -17.99 15.78
CA PRO A 19 19.55 -18.26 14.62
C PRO A 19 19.32 -19.66 14.04
N GLN A 20 19.05 -20.65 14.90
CA GLN A 20 18.73 -22.02 14.48
C GLN A 20 17.37 -22.08 13.78
N THR A 21 16.37 -21.35 14.28
CA THR A 21 15.05 -21.25 13.65
C THR A 21 15.13 -20.49 12.34
N THR A 22 15.88 -19.39 12.27
CA THR A 22 16.14 -18.65 11.02
C THR A 22 16.87 -19.51 10.01
N LYS A 23 17.88 -20.28 10.42
CA LYS A 23 18.60 -21.21 9.54
C LYS A 23 17.68 -22.32 9.04
N ARG A 24 16.85 -22.90 9.91
CA ARG A 24 15.86 -23.92 9.57
C ARG A 24 14.76 -23.37 8.65
N ILE A 25 14.27 -22.15 8.88
CA ILE A 25 13.33 -21.45 8.00
C ILE A 25 13.99 -21.17 6.65
N ASN A 26 15.21 -20.65 6.61
CA ASN A 26 15.93 -20.42 5.36
C ASN A 26 16.15 -21.74 4.60
N GLN A 27 16.51 -22.82 5.29
CA GLN A 27 16.63 -24.15 4.69
C GLN A 27 15.27 -24.69 4.20
N SER A 28 14.17 -24.48 4.92
CA SER A 28 12.83 -24.86 4.44
C SER A 28 12.32 -23.95 3.32
N MET A 29 12.81 -22.71 3.23
CA MET A 29 12.54 -21.81 2.10
C MET A 29 13.32 -22.24 0.84
N HIS A 30 14.43 -22.97 1.01
CA HIS A 30 15.20 -23.58 -0.08
C HIS A 30 14.65 -24.97 -0.48
N ALA A 31 14.07 -25.73 0.45
CA ALA A 31 13.40 -27.00 0.18
C ALA A 31 12.03 -26.74 -0.46
N SER A 32 11.95 -26.94 -1.78
CA SER A 32 10.72 -27.08 -2.59
C SER A 32 9.56 -26.18 -2.17
N ARG A 33 9.58 -24.92 -2.65
CA ARG A 33 8.34 -24.12 -2.74
C ARG A 33 7.35 -24.91 -3.60
N GLN A 34 6.19 -25.29 -3.03
CA GLN A 34 5.07 -25.76 -3.83
C GLN A 34 4.74 -24.69 -4.89
N GLY A 35 4.82 -25.05 -6.17
CA GLY A 35 4.53 -24.16 -7.30
C GLY A 35 5.73 -23.61 -8.09
N ARG A 36 6.93 -24.18 -7.97
CA ARG A 36 8.00 -23.94 -8.97
C ARG A 36 7.83 -24.89 -10.16
N ILE A 37 8.13 -24.38 -11.34
CA ILE A 37 7.97 -25.08 -12.63
C ILE A 37 9.22 -25.90 -12.90
N GLY A 38 9.03 -27.21 -13.15
CA GLY A 38 10.11 -28.12 -13.51
C GLY A 38 10.66 -27.82 -14.89
N LEU A 39 11.99 -27.72 -15.00
CA LEU A 39 12.70 -27.63 -16.26
C LEU A 39 13.36 -28.96 -16.60
N HIS A 40 13.14 -29.41 -17.83
CA HIS A 40 13.83 -30.54 -18.42
C HIS A 40 14.87 -30.02 -19.41
N LEU A 41 16.14 -30.26 -19.12
CA LEU A 41 17.25 -29.78 -19.95
C LEU A 41 17.85 -30.93 -20.76
N SER A 42 18.00 -30.74 -22.06
CA SER A 42 18.78 -31.62 -22.94
C SER A 42 20.02 -30.89 -23.42
N VAL A 43 21.19 -31.47 -23.16
CA VAL A 43 22.51 -30.89 -23.45
C VAL A 43 23.14 -31.59 -24.64
N TYR A 44 23.59 -30.78 -25.62
CA TYR A 44 24.17 -31.23 -26.88
C TYR A 44 25.56 -30.61 -27.09
N GLY A 45 26.50 -31.41 -27.59
CA GLY A 45 27.81 -30.89 -27.96
C GLY A 45 28.76 -31.93 -28.53
N SER A 46 29.55 -31.52 -29.52
CA SER A 46 30.65 -32.27 -30.15
C SER A 46 31.90 -31.38 -30.30
N PRO A 47 33.10 -31.93 -30.53
CA PRO A 47 34.28 -31.11 -30.80
C PRO A 47 34.05 -30.15 -31.96
N GLY A 48 34.43 -28.88 -31.78
CA GLY A 48 34.34 -27.86 -32.83
C GLY A 48 32.97 -27.20 -32.98
N VAL A 49 31.94 -27.59 -32.21
CA VAL A 49 30.64 -26.91 -32.20
C VAL A 49 30.34 -26.28 -30.83
N PRO A 50 29.51 -25.22 -30.75
CA PRO A 50 29.07 -24.67 -29.48
C PRO A 50 28.27 -25.65 -28.62
N LEU A 51 28.37 -25.51 -27.30
CA LEU A 51 27.48 -26.19 -26.37
C LEU A 51 26.06 -25.66 -26.55
N THR A 52 25.11 -26.54 -26.80
CA THR A 52 23.70 -26.16 -26.95
C THR A 52 22.87 -26.83 -25.86
N ILE A 53 22.07 -26.02 -25.15
CA ILE A 53 21.15 -26.49 -24.12
C ILE A 53 19.75 -26.15 -24.58
N THR A 54 18.93 -27.18 -24.68
CA THR A 54 17.50 -27.07 -24.97
C THR A 54 16.74 -27.31 -23.67
N ALA A 55 15.73 -26.48 -23.40
CA ALA A 55 14.89 -26.58 -22.21
C ALA A 55 13.42 -26.64 -22.59
N THR A 56 12.69 -27.53 -21.93
CA THR A 56 11.24 -27.50 -21.84
C THR A 56 10.84 -27.25 -20.39
N ALA A 57 9.67 -26.65 -20.19
CA ALA A 57 9.15 -26.32 -18.87
C ALA A 57 7.75 -26.90 -18.72
N ASP A 58 7.44 -27.47 -17.55
CA ASP A 58 6.11 -27.99 -17.27
C ASP A 58 5.05 -26.89 -17.45
N GLY A 59 4.07 -27.14 -18.31
CA GLY A 59 2.99 -26.20 -18.62
C GLY A 59 3.25 -25.25 -19.79
N LEU A 60 4.47 -25.19 -20.36
CA LEU A 60 4.75 -24.48 -21.61
C LEU A 60 4.89 -25.50 -22.76
N THR A 61 4.23 -25.25 -23.90
CA THR A 61 4.40 -26.11 -25.10
C THR A 61 5.62 -25.73 -25.94
N GLN A 62 6.27 -24.62 -25.61
CA GLN A 62 7.43 -24.09 -26.35
C GLN A 62 8.74 -24.69 -25.85
N THR A 63 9.69 -24.83 -26.78
CA THR A 63 11.05 -25.30 -26.50
C THR A 63 12.02 -24.12 -26.62
N PHE A 64 12.91 -23.97 -25.63
CA PHE A 64 13.85 -22.84 -25.56
C PHE A 64 15.27 -23.34 -25.71
N THR A 65 16.05 -22.70 -26.60
CA THR A 65 17.43 -23.11 -26.87
C THR A 65 18.40 -21.98 -26.61
N VAL A 66 19.51 -22.29 -25.95
CA VAL A 66 20.65 -21.38 -25.75
C VAL A 66 21.94 -22.08 -26.13
N SER A 67 22.87 -21.32 -26.72
CA SER A 67 24.18 -21.83 -27.14
C SER A 67 25.33 -21.00 -26.56
N SER A 68 26.48 -21.63 -26.31
CA SER A 68 27.70 -20.93 -25.91
C SER A 68 28.26 -20.08 -27.05
N GLN A 69 29.04 -19.04 -26.73
CA GLN A 69 29.72 -18.26 -27.76
C GLN A 69 30.96 -18.99 -28.29
N THR A 70 31.64 -19.71 -27.41
CA THR A 70 32.82 -20.53 -27.73
C THR A 70 32.43 -21.96 -28.12
N THR A 71 33.23 -22.56 -28.99
CA THR A 71 33.09 -23.97 -29.41
C THR A 71 33.73 -24.91 -28.39
N LEU A 72 33.17 -26.10 -28.26
CA LEU A 72 33.72 -27.16 -27.42
C LEU A 72 35.04 -27.68 -27.99
N ILE A 73 36.07 -27.77 -27.14
CA ILE A 73 37.39 -28.31 -27.52
C ILE A 73 37.71 -29.55 -26.68
N PRO A 74 38.58 -30.47 -27.14
CA PRO A 74 39.04 -31.59 -26.32
C PRO A 74 39.66 -31.11 -25.00
N ALA A 75 39.21 -31.67 -23.88
CA ALA A 75 39.64 -31.30 -22.55
C ALA A 75 41.05 -31.84 -22.26
N GLN A 76 41.95 -30.98 -21.78
CA GLN A 76 43.32 -31.36 -21.40
C GLN A 76 43.42 -31.90 -19.97
N LYS A 77 42.43 -31.64 -19.11
CA LYS A 77 42.40 -32.09 -17.70
C LYS A 77 41.01 -32.61 -17.31
N ASN A 78 40.12 -31.72 -16.90
CA ASN A 78 38.75 -32.04 -16.50
C ASN A 78 37.78 -31.55 -17.57
N GLY A 79 37.04 -32.47 -18.18
CA GLY A 79 35.97 -32.14 -19.11
C GLY A 79 34.72 -31.61 -18.42
N LEU A 80 33.84 -31.02 -19.22
CA LEU A 80 32.49 -30.64 -18.84
C LEU A 80 31.72 -31.90 -18.47
N THR A 81 31.18 -31.95 -17.26
CA THR A 81 30.35 -33.07 -16.79
C THR A 81 28.90 -32.63 -16.66
N ALA A 82 27.97 -33.57 -16.78
CA ALA A 82 26.55 -33.33 -16.51
C ALA A 82 26.35 -32.66 -15.13
N ALA A 83 27.10 -33.10 -14.12
CA ALA A 83 27.08 -32.53 -12.77
C ALA A 83 27.54 -31.05 -12.73
N SER A 84 28.59 -30.69 -13.48
CA SER A 84 29.06 -29.28 -13.54
C SER A 84 28.07 -28.35 -14.23
N ILE A 85 27.35 -28.85 -15.24
CA ILE A 85 26.28 -28.08 -15.90
C ILE A 85 25.09 -27.96 -14.95
N ALA A 86 24.71 -29.05 -14.26
CA ALA A 86 23.65 -29.07 -13.26
C ALA A 86 23.89 -28.07 -12.14
N ASP A 87 25.09 -28.06 -11.55
CA ASP A 87 25.46 -27.13 -10.50
C ASP A 87 25.26 -25.67 -10.95
N LYS A 88 25.73 -25.32 -12.16
CA LYS A 88 25.60 -23.95 -12.65
C LYS A 88 24.21 -23.58 -13.12
N PHE A 89 23.43 -24.52 -13.66
CA PHE A 89 22.05 -24.27 -14.09
C PHE A 89 21.03 -24.37 -12.96
N SER A 90 21.37 -24.98 -11.81
CA SER A 90 20.48 -25.10 -10.65
C SER A 90 20.45 -23.85 -9.74
N GLU A 91 21.34 -22.88 -9.95
CA GLU A 91 21.35 -21.57 -9.26
C GLU A 91 20.18 -20.65 -9.71
N LEU A 92 18.94 -21.11 -9.49
CA LEU A 92 17.69 -20.51 -9.95
C LEU A 92 16.83 -19.93 -8.81
N SER A 93 17.38 -19.77 -7.61
CA SER A 93 16.65 -19.48 -6.37
C SER A 93 15.73 -18.24 -6.40
N GLN A 94 15.98 -17.28 -7.30
CA GLN A 94 15.18 -16.07 -7.48
C GLN A 94 14.25 -16.12 -8.70
N THR A 95 13.96 -17.32 -9.21
CA THR A 95 13.13 -17.53 -10.42
C THR A 95 12.04 -18.56 -10.11
N PRO A 96 10.93 -18.58 -10.87
CA PRO A 96 9.87 -19.56 -10.67
C PRO A 96 10.26 -20.99 -11.08
N PHE A 97 11.45 -21.20 -11.66
CA PHE A 97 11.87 -22.47 -12.25
C PHE A 97 12.83 -23.26 -11.36
N HIS A 98 12.75 -24.59 -11.33
CA HIS A 98 13.82 -25.46 -10.82
C HIS A 98 14.19 -26.49 -11.88
N ILE A 99 15.38 -27.09 -11.75
CA ILE A 99 15.77 -28.15 -12.67
C ILE A 99 15.17 -29.47 -12.17
N GLU A 100 14.30 -30.07 -12.98
CA GLU A 100 13.69 -31.37 -12.72
C GLU A 100 14.58 -32.49 -13.28
N THR A 101 14.99 -32.36 -14.55
CA THR A 101 15.89 -33.33 -15.19
C THR A 101 16.95 -32.64 -16.05
N ILE A 102 18.12 -33.29 -16.15
CA ILE A 102 19.17 -32.93 -17.11
C ILE A 102 19.63 -34.19 -17.82
N GLU A 103 19.51 -34.18 -19.13
CA GLU A 103 19.96 -35.23 -20.03
C GLU A 103 21.19 -34.75 -20.80
N ALA A 104 22.34 -35.35 -20.53
CA ALA A 104 23.60 -35.02 -21.18
C ALA A 104 24.12 -36.14 -22.09
N GLN A 105 23.24 -37.03 -22.55
CA GLN A 105 23.61 -38.20 -23.37
C GLN A 105 24.13 -37.77 -24.76
N ASN A 106 23.70 -36.60 -25.24
CA ASN A 106 24.10 -36.03 -26.53
C ASN A 106 25.32 -35.10 -26.42
N LEU A 107 25.98 -35.07 -25.26
CA LEU A 107 27.25 -34.39 -25.07
C LEU A 107 28.39 -35.42 -25.18
N GLN A 108 29.24 -35.29 -26.20
CA GLN A 108 30.41 -36.15 -26.33
C GLN A 108 31.37 -35.96 -25.15
N SER A 109 31.99 -37.06 -24.72
CA SER A 109 32.87 -37.08 -23.55
C SER A 109 34.15 -36.27 -23.76
N ASN A 110 34.77 -35.84 -22.66
CA ASN A 110 36.06 -35.13 -22.64
C ASN A 110 36.08 -33.83 -23.46
N LEU A 111 34.99 -33.08 -23.45
CA LEU A 111 34.94 -31.72 -24.01
C LEU A 111 35.12 -30.66 -22.93
N PHE A 112 35.73 -29.54 -23.28
CA PHE A 112 35.97 -28.40 -22.41
C PHE A 112 35.21 -27.18 -22.91
N LEU A 113 34.55 -26.49 -21.97
CA LEU A 113 33.99 -25.17 -22.14
C LEU A 113 34.30 -24.35 -20.87
N PRO A 114 34.71 -23.08 -20.99
CA PRO A 114 34.84 -22.20 -19.83
C PRO A 114 33.52 -22.10 -19.06
N LEU A 115 33.53 -22.41 -17.75
CA LEU A 115 32.33 -22.35 -16.90
C LEU A 115 31.70 -20.94 -16.84
N SER A 116 32.46 -19.90 -17.19
CA SER A 116 31.99 -18.52 -17.31
C SER A 116 30.93 -18.32 -18.39
N GLU A 117 30.84 -19.20 -19.40
CA GLU A 117 29.83 -19.18 -20.47
C GLU A 117 28.45 -19.66 -19.98
N LEU A 118 28.41 -20.56 -18.99
CA LEU A 118 27.17 -21.18 -18.52
C LEU A 118 26.25 -20.16 -17.81
N LYS A 119 26.81 -19.17 -17.12
CA LYS A 119 26.04 -18.16 -16.38
C LYS A 119 25.27 -17.20 -17.31
N PRO A 120 25.87 -16.62 -18.36
CA PRO A 120 25.14 -15.90 -19.41
C PRO A 120 24.07 -16.75 -20.11
N MET A 121 24.38 -18.01 -20.47
CA MET A 121 23.42 -18.91 -21.10
C MET A 121 22.20 -19.14 -20.21
N ARG A 122 22.42 -19.44 -18.92
CA ARG A 122 21.35 -19.58 -17.91
C ARG A 122 20.48 -18.34 -17.82
N ARG A 123 21.09 -17.15 -17.73
CA ARG A 123 20.35 -15.88 -17.62
C ARG A 123 19.44 -15.65 -18.83
N THR A 124 19.96 -15.93 -20.02
CA THR A 124 19.21 -15.80 -21.28
C THR A 124 18.05 -16.79 -21.32
N LEU A 125 18.32 -18.06 -20.97
CA LEU A 125 17.30 -19.10 -20.93
C LEU A 125 16.16 -18.75 -19.97
N VAL A 126 16.48 -18.34 -18.74
CA VAL A 126 15.50 -17.92 -17.73
C VAL A 126 14.71 -16.71 -18.20
N ALA A 127 15.33 -15.72 -18.84
CA ALA A 127 14.64 -14.54 -19.33
C ALA A 127 13.59 -14.90 -20.39
N ASN A 128 13.95 -15.77 -21.35
CA ASN A 128 13.04 -16.22 -22.41
C ASN A 128 11.87 -17.04 -21.83
N LEU A 129 12.16 -17.98 -20.91
CA LEU A 129 11.14 -18.76 -20.22
C LEU A 129 10.18 -17.89 -19.40
N THR A 130 10.71 -16.87 -18.71
CA THR A 130 9.88 -15.95 -17.91
C THR A 130 8.93 -15.14 -18.80
N ALA A 131 9.44 -14.61 -19.93
CA ALA A 131 8.63 -13.85 -20.87
C ALA A 131 7.50 -14.70 -21.49
N ALA A 132 7.78 -15.97 -21.81
CA ALA A 132 6.76 -16.89 -22.32
C ALA A 132 5.69 -17.20 -21.27
N LEU A 133 6.08 -17.35 -19.99
CA LEU A 133 5.14 -17.57 -18.89
C LEU A 133 4.18 -16.37 -18.70
N GLU A 134 4.70 -15.15 -18.81
CA GLU A 134 3.90 -13.92 -18.76
C GLU A 134 2.90 -13.83 -19.93
N GLN A 135 3.29 -14.30 -21.12
CA GLN A 135 2.40 -14.35 -22.29
C GLN A 135 1.30 -15.42 -22.17
N GLU A 136 1.62 -16.62 -21.68
CA GLU A 136 0.61 -17.69 -21.51
C GLU A 136 -0.38 -17.41 -20.37
N THR A 137 0.09 -16.87 -19.24
CA THR A 137 -0.79 -16.47 -18.12
C THR A 137 -1.77 -15.37 -18.52
N SER A 138 -1.46 -14.59 -19.56
CA SER A 138 -2.39 -13.60 -20.13
C SER A 138 -3.61 -14.26 -20.81
N ASN A 139 -3.48 -15.50 -21.30
CA ASN A 139 -4.49 -16.16 -22.14
C ASN A 139 -5.38 -17.16 -21.38
N SER A 140 -4.97 -17.64 -20.20
CA SER A 140 -5.63 -18.76 -19.52
C SER A 140 -6.02 -18.52 -18.06
N THR A 141 -6.01 -17.27 -17.56
CA THR A 141 -6.42 -17.01 -16.17
C THR A 141 -7.81 -17.60 -15.89
N PRO A 142 -7.94 -18.58 -14.98
CA PRO A 142 -9.23 -18.95 -14.44
C PRO A 142 -9.77 -17.68 -13.83
N ARG A 143 -10.85 -17.13 -14.40
CA ARG A 143 -11.57 -16.02 -13.81
C ARG A 143 -12.09 -16.55 -12.48
N ALA A 144 -11.36 -16.28 -11.40
CA ALA A 144 -11.90 -16.45 -10.07
C ALA A 144 -13.21 -15.66 -10.06
N LYS A 145 -14.34 -16.39 -10.01
CA LYS A 145 -15.65 -15.79 -9.87
C LYS A 145 -15.73 -15.31 -8.42
N PHE A 146 -15.09 -14.19 -8.14
CA PHE A 146 -15.41 -13.43 -6.95
C PHE A 146 -16.88 -13.04 -7.08
N VAL A 147 -17.72 -13.63 -6.22
CA VAL A 147 -19.10 -13.19 -6.07
C VAL A 147 -19.02 -11.86 -5.34
N LEU A 148 -18.86 -10.81 -6.13
CA LEU A 148 -18.85 -9.44 -5.66
C LEU A 148 -20.28 -9.06 -5.27
N PRO A 149 -20.48 -8.27 -4.20
CA PRO A 149 -21.80 -7.75 -3.87
C PRO A 149 -22.37 -6.96 -5.07
N SER A 150 -23.67 -7.09 -5.33
CA SER A 150 -24.32 -6.32 -6.39
C SER A 150 -24.09 -4.83 -6.18
N SER A 151 -23.80 -4.09 -7.26
CA SER A 151 -23.68 -2.63 -7.19
C SER A 151 -25.02 -2.04 -6.73
N GLN A 152 -24.99 -1.27 -5.64
CA GLN A 152 -26.15 -0.49 -5.18
C GLN A 152 -26.23 0.83 -5.97
N GLU A 153 -27.43 1.42 -6.06
CA GLU A 153 -27.61 2.80 -6.52
C GLU A 153 -26.82 3.75 -5.60
N ARG A 154 -26.07 4.69 -6.19
CA ARG A 154 -25.20 5.62 -5.46
C ARG A 154 -25.49 7.05 -5.86
N GLN A 155 -25.24 7.97 -4.92
CA GLN A 155 -25.33 9.40 -5.19
C GLN A 155 -24.33 9.81 -6.28
N ASP A 156 -24.76 10.71 -7.16
CA ASP A 156 -23.93 11.32 -8.19
C ASP A 156 -22.72 12.03 -7.57
N ILE A 157 -21.53 11.73 -8.09
CA ILE A 157 -20.33 12.54 -7.79
C ILE A 157 -20.15 13.52 -8.95
N PRO A 158 -20.00 14.83 -8.67
CA PRO A 158 -19.70 15.82 -9.70
C PRO A 158 -18.46 15.43 -10.52
N MET A 159 -18.54 15.52 -11.84
CA MET A 159 -17.41 15.31 -12.75
C MET A 159 -16.38 16.46 -12.75
N ARG A 160 -16.58 17.50 -11.93
CA ARG A 160 -15.60 18.59 -11.78
C ARG A 160 -14.53 18.21 -10.75
N SER A 161 -13.34 18.78 -10.90
CA SER A 161 -12.29 18.70 -9.88
C SER A 161 -12.84 19.17 -8.54
N CYS A 162 -12.90 18.26 -7.57
CA CYS A 162 -13.34 18.52 -6.20
C CYS A 162 -12.11 18.55 -5.29
N LEU A 163 -11.99 19.60 -4.49
CA LEU A 163 -10.90 19.78 -3.54
C LEU A 163 -11.43 19.67 -2.10
N THR A 164 -11.06 18.57 -1.44
CA THR A 164 -11.33 18.35 -0.03
C THR A 164 -10.13 18.78 0.82
N VAL A 165 -10.39 19.45 1.94
CA VAL A 165 -9.34 19.86 2.87
C VAL A 165 -9.54 19.18 4.21
N LEU A 166 -8.52 18.46 4.70
CA LEU A 166 -8.51 17.91 6.05
C LEU A 166 -7.85 18.90 7.02
N CYS A 167 -8.65 19.39 7.96
CA CYS A 167 -8.26 20.38 8.96
C CYS A 167 -8.26 19.78 10.38
N ARG A 168 -7.32 20.24 11.21
CA ARG A 168 -7.15 19.82 12.62
C ARG A 168 -7.33 20.97 13.61
N THR A 169 -7.32 22.21 13.13
CA THR A 169 -7.55 23.42 13.94
C THR A 169 -8.62 24.33 13.34
N LEU A 170 -9.16 25.23 14.16
CA LEU A 170 -10.18 26.19 13.73
C LEU A 170 -9.61 27.15 12.69
N GLU A 171 -8.39 27.61 12.90
CA GLU A 171 -7.67 28.54 12.03
C GLU A 171 -7.46 27.95 10.63
N GLN A 172 -7.10 26.66 10.56
CA GLN A 172 -7.01 25.93 9.27
C GLN A 172 -8.37 25.81 8.60
N THR A 173 -9.43 25.60 9.38
CA THR A 173 -10.80 25.46 8.89
C THR A 173 -11.30 26.78 8.29
N GLU A 174 -11.18 27.88 9.02
CA GLU A 174 -11.58 29.22 8.57
C GLU A 174 -10.79 29.64 7.33
N ALA A 175 -9.47 29.42 7.31
CA ALA A 175 -8.63 29.72 6.14
C ALA A 175 -9.04 28.90 4.90
N ALA A 176 -9.38 27.62 5.05
CA ALA A 176 -9.85 26.79 3.93
C ALA A 176 -11.25 27.18 3.42
N LEU A 177 -12.14 27.63 4.32
CA LEU A 177 -13.46 28.14 3.96
C LEU A 177 -13.37 29.44 3.16
N GLU A 178 -12.55 30.39 3.60
CA GLU A 178 -12.31 31.67 2.90
C GLU A 178 -11.82 31.48 1.46
N LEU A 179 -11.08 30.39 1.20
CA LEU A 179 -10.50 30.09 -0.11
C LEU A 179 -11.44 29.31 -1.05
N GLY A 180 -12.61 28.89 -0.57
CA GLY A 180 -13.63 28.24 -1.40
C GLY A 180 -13.38 26.75 -1.69
N CYS A 181 -13.07 25.95 -0.67
CA CYS A 181 -13.03 24.49 -0.81
C CYS A 181 -14.44 23.87 -0.96
N ASP A 182 -14.52 22.67 -1.57
CA ASP A 182 -15.80 21.97 -1.78
C ASP A 182 -16.28 21.23 -0.53
N SER A 183 -15.33 20.74 0.26
CA SER A 183 -15.61 19.97 1.45
C SER A 183 -14.46 20.04 2.45
N ILE A 184 -14.80 19.99 3.73
CA ILE A 184 -13.85 19.97 4.83
C ILE A 184 -13.99 18.67 5.61
N GLU A 185 -12.87 17.97 5.77
CA GLU A 185 -12.72 16.83 6.66
C GLU A 185 -12.13 17.28 8.00
N LEU A 186 -12.81 16.98 9.10
CA LEU A 186 -12.32 17.32 10.43
C LEU A 186 -11.70 16.12 11.12
N GLU A 187 -10.44 16.27 11.52
CA GLU A 187 -9.75 15.38 12.45
C GLU A 187 -9.50 16.13 13.76
N ALA A 188 -10.56 16.36 14.53
CA ALA A 188 -10.50 17.13 15.77
C ALA A 188 -10.16 16.25 16.97
N PHE A 189 -9.24 16.72 17.81
CA PHE A 189 -8.75 15.99 18.98
C PHE A 189 -9.66 16.10 20.21
N LYS A 190 -10.64 17.03 20.21
CA LYS A 190 -11.59 17.26 21.33
C LYS A 190 -12.96 17.76 20.82
N PRO A 191 -14.08 17.38 21.49
CA PRO A 191 -15.44 17.81 21.17
C PRO A 191 -15.66 19.31 21.18
N GLU A 192 -15.05 20.05 22.11
CA GLU A 192 -15.22 21.51 22.19
C GLU A 192 -14.67 22.22 20.95
N LYS A 193 -13.45 21.86 20.53
CA LYS A 193 -12.86 22.37 19.28
C LYS A 193 -13.67 21.93 18.06
N LEU A 194 -14.13 20.67 18.07
CA LEU A 194 -14.97 20.13 17.00
C LEU A 194 -16.29 20.93 16.85
N ASN A 195 -16.95 21.28 17.95
CA ASN A 195 -18.16 22.11 17.94
C ASN A 195 -17.93 23.46 17.24
N LEU A 196 -16.82 24.15 17.54
CA LEU A 196 -16.50 25.43 16.92
C LEU A 196 -16.23 25.28 15.41
N MET A 197 -15.45 24.28 15.03
CA MET A 197 -15.13 24.00 13.62
C MET A 197 -16.36 23.60 12.81
N VAL A 198 -17.24 22.77 13.38
CA VAL A 198 -18.52 22.41 12.75
C VAL A 198 -19.41 23.63 12.58
N LYS A 199 -19.53 24.50 13.59
CA LYS A 199 -20.28 25.76 13.48
C LYS A 199 -19.72 26.64 12.37
N ALA A 200 -18.40 26.79 12.28
CA ALA A 200 -17.75 27.58 11.23
C ALA A 200 -18.10 27.04 9.83
N ILE A 201 -18.02 25.72 9.61
CA ILE A 201 -18.37 25.10 8.32
C ILE A 201 -19.85 25.29 8.00
N ARG A 202 -20.75 25.13 8.97
CA ARG A 202 -22.19 25.28 8.77
C ARG A 202 -22.60 26.72 8.44
N SER A 203 -21.76 27.72 8.72
CA SER A 203 -21.95 29.11 8.29
C SER A 203 -21.67 29.34 6.80
N TYR A 204 -21.04 28.38 6.10
CA TYR A 204 -20.72 28.46 4.68
C TYR A 204 -21.61 27.50 3.88
N PRO A 205 -22.70 27.98 3.25
CA PRO A 205 -23.59 27.12 2.48
C PRO A 205 -22.86 26.52 1.27
N GLY A 206 -23.08 25.22 1.03
CA GLY A 206 -22.49 24.49 -0.09
C GLY A 206 -21.20 23.73 0.23
N VAL A 207 -20.57 23.97 1.38
CA VAL A 207 -19.39 23.20 1.83
C VAL A 207 -19.85 21.95 2.58
N LYS A 208 -19.42 20.77 2.13
CA LYS A 208 -19.74 19.51 2.83
C LYS A 208 -18.87 19.30 4.06
N LEU A 209 -19.48 18.88 5.15
CA LEU A 209 -18.81 18.51 6.41
C LEU A 209 -18.55 17.01 6.45
N TYR A 210 -17.29 16.63 6.52
CA TYR A 210 -16.88 15.25 6.77
C TYR A 210 -16.16 15.11 8.12
N LEU A 211 -16.37 13.99 8.82
CA LEU A 211 -15.68 13.70 10.08
C LEU A 211 -14.80 12.46 9.97
N ALA A 212 -13.52 12.60 10.35
CA ALA A 212 -12.58 11.51 10.35
C ALA A 212 -12.70 10.65 11.60
N THR A 213 -12.83 9.34 11.39
CA THR A 213 -12.78 8.34 12.46
C THR A 213 -11.35 8.16 13.00
N PRO A 214 -11.18 7.68 14.24
CA PRO A 214 -9.87 7.27 14.75
C PRO A 214 -9.24 6.19 13.87
N ARG A 215 -7.92 6.28 13.66
CA ARG A 215 -7.14 5.23 12.97
C ARG A 215 -7.20 3.90 13.71
N ILE A 216 -7.08 3.96 15.04
CA ILE A 216 -7.14 2.80 15.92
C ILE A 216 -8.43 2.92 16.71
N LYS A 217 -9.22 1.84 16.80
CA LYS A 217 -10.39 1.76 17.68
C LYS A 217 -10.31 0.46 18.48
N LYS A 218 -10.35 0.58 19.81
CA LYS A 218 -10.52 -0.54 20.73
C LYS A 218 -11.96 -0.57 21.24
N GLN A 219 -12.41 -1.74 21.71
CA GLN A 219 -13.77 -1.93 22.22
C GLN A 219 -14.15 -0.87 23.27
N ASN A 220 -13.26 -0.64 24.25
CA ASN A 220 -13.52 0.24 25.39
C ASN A 220 -13.03 1.70 25.18
N ASP A 221 -12.71 2.11 23.95
CA ASP A 221 -12.29 3.50 23.70
C ASP A 221 -13.46 4.46 23.97
N PRO A 222 -13.20 5.61 24.65
CA PRO A 222 -14.24 6.55 25.06
C PRO A 222 -14.91 7.28 23.88
N LEU A 223 -14.27 7.36 22.71
CA LEU A 223 -14.91 7.90 21.51
C LEU A 223 -15.77 6.82 20.85
N SER A 224 -17.08 7.01 20.89
CA SER A 224 -18.02 6.25 20.06
C SER A 224 -18.21 6.95 18.71
N LEU A 225 -18.40 6.16 17.65
CA LEU A 225 -18.79 6.69 16.33
C LEU A 225 -20.13 7.43 16.41
N GLN A 226 -21.03 7.03 17.30
CA GLN A 226 -22.29 7.75 17.55
C GLN A 226 -22.06 9.19 18.00
N THR A 227 -20.97 9.46 18.74
CA THR A 227 -20.63 10.84 19.14
C THR A 227 -20.31 11.71 17.94
N LEU A 228 -19.68 11.16 16.89
CA LEU A 228 -19.42 11.88 15.64
C LEU A 228 -20.73 12.08 14.85
N LEU A 229 -21.61 11.08 14.82
CA LEU A 229 -22.90 11.18 14.12
C LEU A 229 -23.83 12.25 14.70
N LYS A 230 -23.72 12.59 16.00
CA LYS A 230 -24.47 13.70 16.62
C LYS A 230 -24.20 15.07 16.00
N PHE A 231 -23.06 15.23 15.31
CA PHE A 231 -22.75 16.45 14.57
C PHE A 231 -23.40 16.50 13.18
N ALA A 232 -24.20 15.47 12.84
CA ALA A 232 -24.87 15.31 11.56
C ALA A 232 -23.94 15.59 10.37
N PRO A 233 -22.80 14.88 10.25
CA PRO A 233 -21.89 15.09 9.14
C PRO A 233 -22.53 14.66 7.82
N ASP A 234 -22.14 15.29 6.72
CA ASP A 234 -22.55 14.88 5.37
C ASP A 234 -21.89 13.56 4.96
N GLY A 235 -20.72 13.25 5.56
CA GLY A 235 -19.91 12.07 5.27
C GLY A 235 -18.94 11.71 6.40
N MET A 236 -18.48 10.47 6.43
CA MET A 236 -17.53 9.94 7.40
C MET A 236 -16.27 9.44 6.70
N LEU A 237 -15.10 9.97 7.08
CA LEU A 237 -13.81 9.42 6.66
C LEU A 237 -13.43 8.26 7.59
N LEU A 238 -13.76 7.05 7.14
CA LEU A 238 -13.47 5.80 7.82
C LEU A 238 -12.00 5.46 7.66
N ARG A 239 -11.36 5.00 8.74
CA ARG A 239 -9.93 4.66 8.77
C ARG A 239 -9.62 3.21 9.10
N ASN A 240 -10.65 2.38 9.28
CA ASN A 240 -10.52 0.95 9.55
C ASN A 240 -11.82 0.21 9.18
N LEU A 241 -11.69 -1.09 8.89
CA LEU A 241 -12.82 -1.95 8.51
C LEU A 241 -13.88 -2.08 9.62
N GLY A 242 -13.49 -2.03 10.89
CA GLY A 242 -14.44 -2.08 12.01
C GLY A 242 -15.40 -0.90 12.01
N SER A 243 -14.93 0.28 11.62
CA SER A 243 -15.77 1.47 11.49
C SER A 243 -16.70 1.36 10.28
N LEU A 244 -16.25 0.75 9.17
CA LEU A 244 -17.11 0.45 8.03
C LEU A 244 -18.22 -0.52 8.43
N GLN A 245 -17.87 -1.65 9.04
CA GLN A 245 -18.85 -2.64 9.49
C GLN A 245 -19.88 -2.02 10.43
N TYR A 246 -19.43 -1.22 11.41
CA TYR A 246 -20.34 -0.53 12.32
C TYR A 246 -21.36 0.37 11.61
N MET A 247 -20.93 1.14 10.59
CA MET A 247 -21.84 1.97 9.81
C MET A 247 -22.83 1.13 8.98
N LEU A 248 -22.37 0.01 8.43
CA LEU A 248 -23.23 -0.91 7.68
C LEU A 248 -24.27 -1.59 8.58
N ASP A 249 -23.90 -1.97 9.80
CA ASP A 249 -24.81 -2.54 10.80
C ASP A 249 -25.92 -1.55 11.17
N LEU A 250 -25.57 -0.26 11.37
CA LEU A 250 -26.56 0.79 11.59
C LEU A 250 -27.51 0.92 10.39
N LYS A 251 -26.98 0.94 9.16
CA LYS A 251 -27.80 1.00 7.95
C LYS A 251 -28.76 -0.20 7.85
N GLN A 252 -28.31 -1.40 8.19
CA GLN A 252 -29.14 -2.62 8.20
C GLN A 252 -30.24 -2.56 9.27
N GLN A 253 -30.00 -1.89 10.38
CA GLN A 253 -31.00 -1.61 11.42
C GLN A 253 -32.01 -0.53 11.01
N GLY A 254 -31.88 0.05 9.81
CA GLY A 254 -32.76 1.09 9.29
C GLY A 254 -32.37 2.51 9.69
N GLU A 255 -31.20 2.70 10.32
CA GLU A 255 -30.70 4.02 10.68
C GLU A 255 -30.22 4.78 9.44
N HIS A 256 -30.47 6.08 9.40
CA HIS A 256 -29.93 6.94 8.37
C HIS A 256 -28.44 7.20 8.63
N ILE A 257 -27.58 6.77 7.70
CA ILE A 257 -26.13 6.98 7.78
C ILE A 257 -25.64 7.99 6.73
N PRO A 258 -24.59 8.77 7.03
CA PRO A 258 -23.94 9.66 6.07
C PRO A 258 -23.12 8.88 5.03
N SER A 259 -22.60 9.58 4.00
CA SER A 259 -21.72 8.94 3.01
C SER A 259 -20.44 8.39 3.62
N LEU A 260 -19.93 7.28 3.11
CA LEU A 260 -18.80 6.56 3.69
C LEU A 260 -17.56 6.68 2.80
N HIS A 261 -16.51 7.31 3.31
CA HIS A 261 -15.27 7.56 2.58
C HIS A 261 -14.12 6.76 3.21
N GLY A 262 -13.42 5.94 2.42
CA GLY A 262 -12.28 5.15 2.90
C GLY A 262 -10.98 5.96 2.87
N ASP A 263 -10.28 6.02 4.00
CA ASP A 263 -8.94 6.60 4.10
C ASP A 263 -7.85 5.68 3.55
N PHE A 264 -6.65 6.22 3.32
CA PHE A 264 -5.50 5.46 2.81
C PHE A 264 -5.16 4.24 3.68
N SER A 265 -5.52 4.28 4.98
CA SER A 265 -5.31 3.20 5.95
C SER A 265 -6.14 1.93 5.70
N PHE A 266 -7.04 1.93 4.71
CA PHE A 266 -7.66 0.70 4.22
C PHE A 266 -6.71 -0.18 3.40
N ASN A 267 -5.49 0.29 3.11
CA ASN A 267 -4.46 -0.43 2.36
C ASN A 267 -4.96 -0.92 0.99
N ILE A 268 -5.69 -0.06 0.29
CA ILE A 268 -6.24 -0.35 -1.03
C ILE A 268 -5.11 -0.25 -2.05
N THR A 269 -4.57 -1.40 -2.46
CA THR A 269 -3.40 -1.50 -3.35
C THR A 269 -3.71 -2.02 -4.76
N ASN A 270 -4.96 -2.40 -5.04
CA ASN A 270 -5.36 -2.91 -6.35
C ASN A 270 -6.84 -2.64 -6.63
N SER A 271 -7.25 -2.82 -7.90
CA SER A 271 -8.61 -2.54 -8.35
C SER A 271 -9.67 -3.47 -7.76
N PHE A 272 -9.33 -4.73 -7.43
CA PHE A 272 -10.29 -5.67 -6.84
C PHE A 272 -10.64 -5.30 -5.40
N THR A 273 -9.65 -4.91 -4.60
CA THR A 273 -9.89 -4.41 -3.24
C THR A 273 -10.74 -3.14 -3.27
N ALA A 274 -10.41 -2.20 -4.16
CA ALA A 274 -11.19 -0.97 -4.34
C ALA A 274 -12.64 -1.27 -4.73
N ASP A 275 -12.85 -2.09 -5.76
CA ASP A 275 -14.18 -2.51 -6.22
C ASP A 275 -14.99 -3.20 -5.11
N THR A 276 -14.36 -4.10 -4.37
CA THR A 276 -14.99 -4.81 -3.25
C THR A 276 -15.48 -3.83 -2.18
N LEU A 277 -14.64 -2.91 -1.73
CA LEU A 277 -15.00 -1.95 -0.68
C LEU A 277 -16.05 -0.93 -1.14
N LEU A 278 -15.98 -0.50 -2.39
CA LEU A 278 -17.02 0.32 -3.00
C LEU A 278 -18.37 -0.44 -2.98
N ARG A 279 -18.40 -1.70 -3.39
CA ARG A 279 -19.62 -2.53 -3.41
C ARG A 279 -20.16 -2.83 -2.01
N LEU A 280 -19.27 -2.96 -1.02
CA LEU A 280 -19.66 -3.12 0.38
C LEU A 280 -20.35 -1.88 0.95
N GLY A 281 -20.07 -0.69 0.41
CA GLY A 281 -20.78 0.53 0.77
C GLY A 281 -19.93 1.78 0.89
N LEU A 282 -18.64 1.75 0.54
CA LEU A 282 -17.88 3.00 0.40
C LEU A 282 -18.35 3.81 -0.81
N ASP A 283 -18.53 5.10 -0.59
CA ASP A 283 -18.79 6.11 -1.62
C ASP A 283 -17.52 6.57 -2.31
N THR A 284 -16.41 6.71 -1.58
CA THR A 284 -15.10 7.02 -2.15
C THR A 284 -14.00 6.28 -1.40
N PHE A 285 -12.81 6.23 -1.99
CA PHE A 285 -11.64 5.63 -1.35
C PHE A 285 -10.36 6.41 -1.68
N THR A 286 -9.41 6.40 -0.75
CA THR A 286 -8.05 6.89 -0.96
C THR A 286 -7.12 5.68 -1.17
N PRO A 287 -6.34 5.62 -2.26
CA PRO A 287 -5.36 4.54 -2.46
C PRO A 287 -4.30 4.49 -1.35
N SER A 288 -3.69 3.31 -1.14
CA SER A 288 -2.56 3.19 -0.23
C SER A 288 -1.36 4.01 -0.71
N ASP A 289 -0.60 4.58 0.23
CA ASP A 289 0.69 5.24 -0.05
C ASP A 289 1.85 4.27 -0.26
N ASP A 290 1.60 2.98 -0.13
CA ASP A 290 2.55 1.93 -0.52
C ASP A 290 2.64 1.76 -2.05
N LEU A 291 1.69 2.34 -2.79
CA LEU A 291 1.70 2.29 -4.25
C LEU A 291 2.69 3.28 -4.83
N ASP A 292 3.58 2.78 -5.67
CA ASP A 292 4.32 3.62 -6.61
C ASP A 292 3.43 4.10 -7.77
N GLU A 293 3.99 4.92 -8.66
CA GLU A 293 3.25 5.48 -9.79
C GLU A 293 2.76 4.40 -10.77
N LEU A 294 3.58 3.38 -11.06
CA LEU A 294 3.21 2.30 -11.98
C LEU A 294 2.05 1.48 -11.40
N GLN A 295 2.11 1.18 -10.11
CA GLN A 295 1.08 0.43 -9.39
C GLN A 295 -0.21 1.23 -9.25
N LEU A 296 -0.12 2.54 -8.99
CA LEU A 296 -1.28 3.43 -8.95
C LEU A 296 -1.99 3.48 -10.31
N MET A 297 -1.23 3.59 -11.40
CA MET A 297 -1.79 3.59 -12.75
C MET A 297 -2.38 2.21 -13.12
N ALA A 298 -1.77 1.12 -12.66
CA ALA A 298 -2.33 -0.23 -12.81
C ALA A 298 -3.67 -0.39 -12.06
N LEU A 299 -3.78 0.14 -10.83
CA LEU A 299 -5.03 0.19 -10.08
C LEU A 299 -6.10 0.95 -10.89
N ILE A 300 -5.79 2.14 -11.39
CA ILE A 300 -6.74 2.96 -12.17
C ILE A 300 -7.14 2.25 -13.48
N LYS A 301 -6.20 1.64 -14.19
CA LYS A 301 -6.49 0.84 -15.39
C LYS A 301 -7.42 -0.33 -15.07
N GLY A 302 -7.19 -1.01 -13.95
CA GLY A 302 -8.07 -2.08 -13.48
C GLY A 302 -9.49 -1.58 -13.20
N LEU A 303 -9.64 -0.41 -12.57
CA LEU A 303 -10.96 0.20 -12.32
C LEU A 303 -11.67 0.61 -13.63
N LYS A 304 -10.94 1.14 -14.61
CA LYS A 304 -11.50 1.41 -15.95
C LYS A 304 -12.04 0.15 -16.62
N GLY A 305 -11.33 -0.97 -16.47
CA GLY A 305 -11.78 -2.27 -16.95
C GLY A 305 -13.08 -2.75 -16.30
N LEU A 306 -13.42 -2.24 -15.11
CA LEU A 306 -14.65 -2.56 -14.39
C LEU A 306 -15.77 -1.55 -14.65
N SER A 307 -15.52 -0.43 -15.33
CA SER A 307 -16.49 0.66 -15.50
C SER A 307 -17.81 0.23 -16.13
N SER A 308 -17.82 -0.77 -17.01
CA SER A 308 -19.06 -1.30 -17.62
C SER A 308 -19.98 -2.01 -16.63
N THR A 309 -19.47 -2.38 -15.45
CA THR A 309 -20.25 -3.01 -14.36
C THR A 309 -20.83 -2.00 -13.38
N TYR A 310 -20.54 -0.71 -13.58
CA TYR A 310 -21.03 0.40 -12.78
C TYR A 310 -22.01 1.25 -13.60
N PRO A 311 -23.04 1.82 -12.96
CA PRO A 311 -23.79 2.93 -13.54
C PRO A 311 -22.83 4.06 -13.95
N ALA A 312 -23.14 4.80 -15.03
CA ALA A 312 -22.30 5.90 -15.50
C ALA A 312 -22.03 6.96 -14.41
N ALA A 313 -23.06 7.26 -13.61
CA ALA A 313 -23.05 8.08 -12.39
C ALA A 313 -22.08 7.60 -11.28
N ALA A 314 -21.73 6.32 -11.29
CA ALA A 314 -20.99 5.64 -10.24
C ALA A 314 -19.64 5.09 -10.72
N ASN A 315 -19.06 5.71 -11.76
CA ASN A 315 -17.76 5.30 -12.29
C ASN A 315 -16.73 5.11 -11.15
N PRO A 316 -16.09 3.93 -11.03
CA PRO A 316 -15.20 3.64 -9.92
C PRO A 316 -13.94 4.52 -9.90
N VAL A 317 -13.53 5.08 -11.05
CA VAL A 317 -12.37 5.98 -11.11
C VAL A 317 -12.69 7.35 -10.49
N SER A 318 -13.90 7.87 -10.69
CA SER A 318 -14.31 9.15 -10.07
C SER A 318 -14.52 9.04 -8.54
N ARG A 319 -14.53 7.81 -8.02
CA ARG A 319 -14.63 7.49 -6.60
C ARG A 319 -13.26 7.45 -5.90
N LEU A 320 -12.16 7.59 -6.65
CA LEU A 320 -10.80 7.66 -6.12
C LEU A 320 -10.51 9.10 -5.66
N VAL A 321 -10.13 9.25 -4.38
CA VAL A 321 -9.67 10.52 -3.79
C VAL A 321 -8.16 10.48 -3.64
N PHE A 322 -7.43 11.32 -4.37
CA PHE A 322 -5.97 11.36 -4.34
C PHE A 322 -5.45 12.47 -3.42
N THR A 323 -4.66 12.13 -2.41
CA THR A 323 -4.07 13.11 -1.49
C THR A 323 -2.85 13.79 -2.12
N LEU A 324 -2.95 15.08 -2.44
CA LEU A 324 -1.90 15.87 -3.09
C LEU A 324 -0.84 16.39 -2.11
N TYR A 325 -1.26 16.74 -0.90
CA TYR A 325 -0.39 17.31 0.14
C TYR A 325 -0.70 16.66 1.48
N ARG A 326 0.31 16.13 2.16
CA ARG A 326 0.18 15.60 3.53
C ARG A 326 1.53 15.31 4.19
N ARG A 327 1.61 15.45 5.53
CA ARG A 327 2.65 14.79 6.34
C ARG A 327 2.25 13.37 6.73
N MET A 328 3.08 12.39 6.38
CA MET A 328 2.75 10.99 6.59
C MET A 328 2.73 10.67 8.10
N PRO A 329 1.66 10.05 8.64
CA PRO A 329 1.73 9.45 9.97
C PRO A 329 2.60 8.18 9.89
N THR A 330 3.73 8.17 10.58
CA THR A 330 4.75 7.10 10.48
C THR A 330 4.64 6.06 11.58
N PHE A 331 4.39 6.49 12.81
CA PHE A 331 4.31 5.60 13.97
C PHE A 331 3.14 5.94 14.87
N HIS A 332 2.55 4.91 15.46
CA HIS A 332 1.51 5.02 16.49
C HIS A 332 2.01 4.44 17.81
N SER A 333 1.77 5.16 18.91
CA SER A 333 2.07 4.70 20.27
C SER A 333 0.80 4.75 21.13
N GLN A 334 0.54 3.68 21.87
CA GLN A 334 -0.48 3.69 22.91
C GLN A 334 -0.01 4.44 24.17
N HIS A 335 1.31 4.47 24.42
CA HIS A 335 1.87 5.20 25.54
C HIS A 335 1.90 6.69 25.24
N CYS A 336 1.24 7.50 26.07
CA CYS A 336 1.13 8.94 25.87
C CYS A 336 2.41 9.67 26.32
N LEU A 337 3.28 9.97 25.36
CA LEU A 337 4.54 10.71 25.55
C LEU A 337 4.32 12.07 26.21
N TYR A 338 3.22 12.75 25.92
CA TYR A 338 2.86 14.02 26.56
C TYR A 338 2.65 13.88 28.07
N ALA A 339 1.87 12.88 28.49
CA ALA A 339 1.66 12.64 29.92
C ALA A 339 2.98 12.18 30.58
N ASN A 340 3.72 11.29 29.91
CA ASN A 340 4.95 10.71 30.44
C ASN A 340 6.11 11.72 30.59
N LEU A 341 6.24 12.67 29.66
CA LEU A 341 7.39 13.59 29.61
C LEU A 341 7.06 15.00 30.13
N LEU A 342 5.79 15.42 30.04
CA LEU A 342 5.39 16.81 30.33
C LEU A 342 4.38 16.91 31.48
N SER A 343 4.11 15.83 32.21
CA SER A 343 3.19 15.81 33.35
C SER A 343 3.66 14.87 34.47
N SER A 344 3.14 15.10 35.67
CA SER A 344 3.24 14.17 36.82
C SER A 344 2.02 13.25 36.95
N GLY A 345 0.99 13.43 36.12
CA GLY A 345 -0.22 12.60 36.14
C GLY A 345 -0.04 11.26 35.44
N ARG A 346 -0.87 10.27 35.81
CA ARG A 346 -0.76 8.88 35.34
C ARG A 346 -1.68 8.56 34.16
N ASP A 347 -2.73 9.35 33.96
CA ASP A 347 -3.77 9.08 32.97
C ASP A 347 -4.38 10.38 32.39
N ALA A 348 -5.32 10.23 31.46
CA ALA A 348 -5.99 11.35 30.79
C ALA A 348 -6.76 12.29 31.74
N LYS A 349 -7.14 11.81 32.94
CA LYS A 349 -7.87 12.59 33.95
C LYS A 349 -6.92 13.42 34.81
N THR A 350 -5.74 12.88 35.09
CA THR A 350 -4.77 13.46 36.02
C THR A 350 -3.60 14.17 35.34
N CYS A 351 -3.38 13.98 34.03
CA CYS A 351 -2.21 14.52 33.35
C CYS A 351 -2.23 16.05 33.14
N GLY A 352 -3.34 16.75 33.41
CA GLY A 352 -3.44 18.19 33.15
C GLY A 352 -3.42 18.58 31.66
N GLN A 353 -3.55 17.59 30.77
CA GLN A 353 -3.70 17.75 29.31
C GLN A 353 -2.62 18.63 28.64
N PRO A 354 -1.31 18.38 28.85
CA PRO A 354 -0.22 19.19 28.30
C PRO A 354 -0.25 19.26 26.77
N CYS A 355 -0.79 18.24 26.11
CA CYS A 355 -0.96 18.18 24.65
C CYS A 355 -1.87 19.26 24.06
N LEU A 356 -2.64 19.99 24.88
CA LEU A 356 -3.46 21.11 24.42
C LEU A 356 -2.71 22.44 24.44
N LYS A 357 -1.58 22.50 25.16
CA LYS A 357 -0.86 23.75 25.46
C LYS A 357 0.54 23.78 24.85
N LYS A 358 1.09 22.60 24.54
CA LYS A 358 2.47 22.45 24.07
C LYS A 358 2.50 21.52 22.86
N ASP A 359 3.38 21.85 21.94
CA ASP A 359 3.80 20.93 20.89
C ASP A 359 4.91 20.02 21.42
N LEU A 360 4.97 18.80 20.91
CA LEU A 360 6.00 17.82 21.25
C LEU A 360 6.61 17.31 19.95
N TYR A 361 7.93 17.34 19.88
CA TYR A 361 8.70 16.85 18.75
C TYR A 361 9.66 15.76 19.24
N ILE A 362 9.80 14.70 18.46
CA ILE A 362 10.86 13.69 18.65
C ILE A 362 11.98 14.01 17.66
N ILE A 363 13.19 14.14 18.18
CA ILE A 363 14.38 14.36 17.36
C ILE A 363 15.00 13.00 17.06
N ASP A 364 15.16 12.67 15.78
CA ASP A 364 15.79 11.43 15.36
C ASP A 364 17.34 11.51 15.38
N ARG A 365 17.99 10.40 15.03
CA ARG A 365 19.47 10.32 14.97
C ARG A 365 20.08 11.24 13.91
N LEU A 366 19.31 11.68 12.92
CA LEU A 366 19.71 12.59 11.85
C LEU A 366 19.37 14.05 12.17
N GLN A 367 18.89 14.33 13.40
CA GLN A 367 18.45 15.64 13.87
C GLN A 367 17.18 16.17 13.20
N TYR A 368 16.36 15.30 12.63
CA TYR A 368 15.05 15.66 12.13
C TYR A 368 14.01 15.70 13.26
N SER A 369 13.22 16.77 13.27
CA SER A 369 12.17 17.01 14.26
C SER A 369 10.83 16.48 13.76
N HIS A 370 10.33 15.43 14.41
CA HIS A 370 9.07 14.77 14.08
C HIS A 370 7.97 15.21 15.02
N LEU A 371 6.92 15.86 14.49
CA LEU A 371 5.79 16.29 15.30
C LEU A 371 5.04 15.08 15.84
N VAL A 372 4.67 15.14 17.12
CA VAL A 372 3.81 14.17 17.77
C VAL A 372 2.44 14.79 18.01
N ARG A 373 1.36 14.09 17.67
CA ARG A 373 -0.02 14.51 18.00
C ARG A 373 -0.78 13.40 18.70
N ASN A 374 -1.69 13.80 19.59
CA ASN A 374 -2.53 12.87 20.34
C ASN A 374 -3.89 12.77 19.69
N ASP A 375 -4.40 11.56 19.55
CA ASP A 375 -5.83 11.38 19.26
C ASP A 375 -6.69 11.52 20.53
N TYR A 376 -8.01 11.36 20.36
CA TYR A 376 -8.98 11.47 21.45
C TYR A 376 -8.75 10.48 22.60
N CYS A 377 -8.10 9.35 22.33
CA CYS A 377 -7.81 8.30 23.30
C CYS A 377 -6.37 8.40 23.84
N CYS A 378 -5.74 9.57 23.72
CA CYS A 378 -4.37 9.85 24.15
C CYS A 378 -3.30 8.99 23.46
N ARG A 379 -3.62 8.36 22.32
CA ARG A 379 -2.63 7.64 21.52
C ARG A 379 -1.85 8.64 20.70
N ASN A 380 -0.54 8.48 20.63
CA ASN A 380 0.32 9.39 19.90
C ASN A 380 0.50 8.90 18.47
N THR A 381 0.49 9.84 17.53
CA THR A 381 0.93 9.65 16.16
C THR A 381 2.15 10.53 15.95
N ILE A 382 3.24 9.91 15.49
CA ILE A 382 4.46 10.60 15.07
C ILE A 382 4.34 10.81 13.57
N PHE A 383 4.58 12.04 13.13
CA PHE A 383 4.50 12.41 11.73
C PHE A 383 5.89 12.57 11.12
N ASP A 384 5.99 12.29 9.83
CA ASP A 384 7.16 12.62 9.05
C ASP A 384 7.43 14.13 9.11
N GLN A 385 8.71 14.52 9.10
CA GLN A 385 9.11 15.92 9.22
C GLN A 385 8.64 16.72 8.01
N THR A 386 8.85 16.16 6.81
CA THR A 386 8.60 16.86 5.55
C THR A 386 7.25 16.44 4.96
N PRO A 387 6.37 17.38 4.57
CA PRO A 387 5.15 17.04 3.86
C PRO A 387 5.47 16.46 2.47
N ARG A 388 4.79 15.37 2.12
CA ARG A 388 4.79 14.85 0.77
C ARG A 388 3.93 15.74 -0.12
N GLN A 389 4.47 16.05 -1.29
CA GLN A 389 3.82 16.83 -2.33
C GLN A 389 3.75 15.98 -3.60
N ARG A 390 2.55 15.82 -4.17
CA ARG A 390 2.27 14.90 -5.29
C ARG A 390 1.67 15.60 -6.50
N GLN A 391 2.11 16.82 -6.77
CA GLN A 391 1.71 17.61 -7.94
C GLN A 391 2.17 17.01 -9.27
N LYS A 392 3.27 16.22 -9.28
CA LYS A 392 3.81 15.65 -10.52
C LYS A 392 2.88 14.60 -11.15
N GLN A 393 2.09 13.92 -10.31
CA GLN A 393 1.13 12.90 -10.73
C GLN A 393 -0.19 13.50 -11.25
N LEU A 394 -0.43 14.80 -11.04
CA LEU A 394 -1.71 15.43 -11.35
C LEU A 394 -2.11 15.30 -12.84
N PRO A 395 -1.21 15.52 -13.82
CA PRO A 395 -1.56 15.36 -15.24
C PRO A 395 -1.96 13.94 -15.62
N SER A 396 -1.24 12.92 -15.14
CA SER A 396 -1.56 11.52 -15.44
C SER A 396 -2.86 11.05 -14.78
N LEU A 397 -3.11 11.51 -13.55
CA LEU A 397 -4.35 11.25 -12.82
C LEU A 397 -5.57 11.91 -13.46
N SER A 398 -5.46 13.19 -13.83
CA SER A 398 -6.53 13.95 -14.48
C SER A 398 -6.93 13.33 -15.81
N ARG A 399 -5.97 13.02 -16.70
CA ARG A 399 -6.22 12.30 -17.97
C ARG A 399 -6.81 10.91 -17.76
N SER A 400 -6.59 10.34 -16.58
CA SER A 400 -7.15 9.04 -16.23
C SER A 400 -8.59 9.12 -15.71
N GLY A 401 -9.14 10.31 -15.50
CA GLY A 401 -10.50 10.52 -15.01
C GLY A 401 -10.61 10.66 -13.49
N VAL A 402 -9.49 10.81 -12.78
CA VAL A 402 -9.51 11.16 -11.35
C VAL A 402 -9.88 12.63 -11.22
N CYS A 403 -10.91 12.92 -10.43
CA CYS A 403 -11.43 14.27 -10.24
C CYS A 403 -11.55 14.68 -8.76
N ALA A 404 -11.22 13.82 -7.81
CA ALA A 404 -11.29 14.15 -6.39
C ALA A 404 -9.90 14.19 -5.76
N TYR A 405 -9.57 15.31 -5.13
CA TYR A 405 -8.25 15.56 -4.55
C TYR A 405 -8.37 16.01 -3.10
N ARG A 406 -7.36 15.68 -2.29
CA ARG A 406 -7.30 16.03 -0.87
C ARG A 406 -6.01 16.77 -0.51
N LEU A 407 -6.12 17.83 0.29
CA LEU A 407 -5.02 18.46 1.01
C LEU A 407 -5.19 18.18 2.51
N GLU A 408 -4.17 17.65 3.17
CA GLU A 408 -4.23 17.36 4.61
C GLU A 408 -3.24 18.24 5.38
N PHE A 409 -3.77 19.13 6.23
CA PHE A 409 -2.98 20.06 7.05
C PHE A 409 -2.83 19.55 8.48
N LEU A 410 -1.58 19.49 8.96
CA LEU A 410 -1.22 19.00 10.29
C LEU A 410 -1.07 20.14 11.29
N ASP A 411 -0.10 21.02 11.06
CA ASP A 411 0.30 22.14 11.93
C ASP A 411 0.59 23.40 11.08
N GLU A 412 0.21 23.40 9.81
CA GLU A 412 0.38 24.54 8.92
C GLU A 412 -0.34 25.78 9.46
N THR A 413 0.34 26.94 9.41
CA THR A 413 -0.22 28.25 9.78
C THR A 413 -1.25 28.72 8.74
N ILE A 414 -2.02 29.76 9.06
CA ILE A 414 -3.00 30.36 8.15
C ILE A 414 -2.34 30.75 6.82
N GLU A 415 -1.16 31.37 6.86
CA GLU A 415 -0.42 31.81 5.68
C GLU A 415 0.05 30.61 4.84
N GLN A 416 0.50 29.54 5.50
CA GLN A 416 0.90 28.30 4.83
C GLN A 416 -0.30 27.61 4.18
N VAL A 417 -1.43 27.50 4.88
CA VAL A 417 -2.69 26.98 4.33
C VAL A 417 -3.10 27.77 3.09
N LYS A 418 -3.15 29.11 3.19
CA LYS A 418 -3.50 30.00 2.06
C LYS A 418 -2.56 29.80 0.87
N LYS A 419 -1.25 29.72 1.11
CA LYS A 419 -0.25 29.50 0.05
C LYS A 419 -0.40 28.13 -0.62
N ILE A 420 -0.51 27.06 0.17
CA ILE A 420 -0.58 25.68 -0.32
C ILE A 420 -1.89 25.45 -1.07
N PHE A 421 -3.02 25.87 -0.49
CA PHE A 421 -4.32 25.74 -1.11
C PHE A 421 -4.38 26.47 -2.44
N SER A 422 -4.00 27.74 -2.49
CA SER A 422 -4.02 28.53 -3.73
C SER A 422 -3.13 27.92 -4.81
N TYR A 423 -1.96 27.39 -4.44
CA TYR A 423 -1.08 26.69 -5.38
C TYR A 423 -1.77 25.48 -6.02
N TYR A 424 -2.36 24.58 -5.23
CA TYR A 424 -3.02 23.40 -5.76
C TYR A 424 -4.34 23.71 -6.47
N ASN A 425 -5.12 24.67 -5.96
CA ASN A 425 -6.36 25.10 -6.60
C ASN A 425 -6.09 25.65 -8.00
N ASN A 426 -5.07 26.50 -8.15
CA ASN A 426 -4.66 27.02 -9.47
C ASN A 426 -4.20 25.90 -10.41
N LEU A 427 -3.46 24.91 -9.92
CA LEU A 427 -3.06 23.75 -10.72
C LEU A 427 -4.25 22.92 -11.18
N LEU A 428 -5.30 22.81 -10.36
CA LEU A 428 -6.52 22.06 -10.68
C LEU A 428 -7.45 22.79 -11.66
N GLN A 429 -7.40 24.13 -11.68
CA GLN A 429 -8.16 24.96 -12.61
C GLN A 429 -7.49 25.12 -13.97
N THR A 430 -6.18 24.88 -14.06
CA THR A 430 -5.46 24.93 -15.34
C THR A 430 -5.75 23.64 -16.12
N PRO A 431 -6.25 23.71 -17.37
CA PRO A 431 -6.42 22.51 -18.18
C PRO A 431 -5.05 21.85 -18.41
N LEU A 432 -4.93 20.57 -18.02
CA LEU A 432 -3.69 19.75 -18.04
C LEU A 432 -3.53 18.86 -19.27
#